data_AF-A0A7J8Y0U9-F1
#
_entry.id   AF-A0A7J8Y0U9-F1
#
_cell.length_a   1.000
_cell.length_b   1.000
_cell.length_c   1.000
_cell.angle_alpha   90.00
_cell.angle_beta   90.00
_cell.angle_gamma   90.00
#
_symmetry.space_group_name_H-M   'P 1'
#
loop_
_entity.id
_entity.type
_entity.pdbx_description
1 polymer ?
#
loop_
_entity_poly.entity_id
_entity_poly.type
_entity_poly.pdbx_seq_one_letter_code
_entity_poly.pdbx_strand_id
1 'polypeptide(L)' 'MVTAAMIAQHFEATIKDHLKMKPREIQRRCASKMYVNVTIDYCYRVKKIVNEKMVGNNKEKFGLLW' A
#
# COMPACT_ATOMS: atom_id res chain seq x y z
N MET A 1 1.32 -10.34 -15.40
CA MET A 1 1.64 -8.93 -15.10
C MET A 1 1.28 -8.67 -13.65
N VAL A 2 2.19 -8.12 -12.85
CA VAL A 2 1.89 -7.85 -11.43
C VAL A 2 1.00 -6.61 -11.35
N THR A 3 -0.12 -6.70 -10.63
CA THR A 3 -1.10 -5.62 -10.48
C THR A 3 -1.01 -4.96 -9.10
N ALA A 4 -1.44 -3.69 -9.00
CA ALA A 4 -1.35 -2.94 -7.77
C ALA A 4 -2.22 -3.57 -6.67
N ALA A 5 -3.33 -4.21 -7.07
CA ALA A 5 -4.18 -4.98 -6.18
C ALA A 5 -3.47 -6.21 -5.58
N MET A 6 -2.70 -6.96 -6.38
CA MET A 6 -1.94 -8.11 -5.88
C MET A 6 -0.88 -7.68 -4.86
N ILE A 7 -0.16 -6.60 -5.14
CA ILE A 7 0.83 -6.04 -4.22
C ILE A 7 0.15 -5.49 -2.96
N ALA A 8 -0.95 -4.75 -3.11
CA ALA A 8 -1.74 -4.23 -2.00
C ALA A 8 -2.23 -5.34 -1.07
N GLN A 9 -2.68 -6.47 -1.63
CA GLN A 9 -3.11 -7.61 -0.84
C GLN A 9 -1.95 -8.29 -0.11
N HIS A 10 -0.79 -8.44 -0.75
CA HIS A 10 0.40 -9.03 -0.14
C HIS A 10 0.99 -8.17 0.99
N PHE A 11 0.96 -6.84 0.83
CA PHE A 11 1.46 -5.89 1.81
C PHE A 11 0.37 -5.31 2.70
N GLU A 12 -0.86 -5.82 2.65
CA GLU A 12 -2.01 -5.24 3.33
C GLU A 12 -1.73 -5.08 4.82
N ALA A 13 -1.40 -6.17 5.53
CA ALA A 13 -1.11 -6.16 6.96
C ALA A 13 0.05 -5.23 7.33
N THR A 14 1.10 -5.18 6.49
CA THR A 14 2.26 -4.30 6.70
C THR A 14 1.89 -2.83 6.56
N ILE A 15 1.08 -2.47 5.56
CA ILE A 15 0.62 -1.09 5.34
C ILE A 15 -0.43 -0.71 6.41
N LYS A 16 -1.21 -1.67 6.92
CA LYS A 16 -2.16 -1.47 8.03
C LYS A 16 -1.46 -1.14 9.34
N ASP A 17 -0.45 -1.94 9.68
CA ASP A 17 0.34 -1.78 10.90
C ASP A 17 1.11 -0.45 10.88
N HIS A 18 1.64 -0.08 9.71
CA HIS A 18 2.36 1.15 9.48
C HIS A 18 1.65 2.04 8.44
N LEU A 19 0.53 2.68 8.82
CA LEU A 19 -0.17 3.64 7.93
C LEU A 19 0.74 4.78 7.41
N LYS A 20 1.78 5.13 8.17
CA LYS A 20 2.82 6.11 7.79
C LYS A 20 3.94 5.54 6.90
N MET A 21 3.83 4.29 6.44
CA MET A 21 4.83 3.67 5.56
C MET A 21 5.02 4.51 4.29
N LYS A 22 6.28 4.84 3.99
CA LYS A 22 6.64 5.66 2.83
C LYS A 22 6.59 4.83 1.55
N PRO A 23 6.19 5.39 0.40
CA PRO A 23 6.16 4.68 -0.89
C PRO A 23 7.49 4.06 -1.30
N ARG A 24 8.62 4.71 -0.95
CA ARG A 24 9.98 4.16 -1.16
C ARG A 24 10.23 2.85 -0.42
N GLU A 25 9.62 2.66 0.74
CA GLU A 25 9.77 1.43 1.50
C GLU A 25 8.96 0.30 0.86
N ILE A 26 7.75 0.60 0.37
CA ILE A 26 6.94 -0.33 -0.42
C ILE A 26 7.71 -0.75 -1.67
N GLN A 27 8.32 0.20 -2.38
CA GLN A 27 9.16 -0.07 -3.55
C GLN A 27 10.31 -1.02 -3.23
N ARG A 28 11.07 -0.75 -2.15
CA ARG A 28 12.19 -1.62 -1.72
C ARG A 28 11.69 -3.02 -1.37
N ARG A 29 10.56 -3.15 -0.68
CA ARG A 29 9.99 -4.45 -0.32
C ARG A 29 9.45 -5.20 -1.54
N CYS A 30 8.87 -4.52 -2.53
CA CYS A 30 8.49 -5.14 -3.80
C CYS A 30 9.73 -5.68 -4.54
N ALA A 31 10.81 -4.89 -4.60
CA ALA A 31 12.05 -5.32 -5.24
C ALA A 31 12.70 -6.50 -4.48
N SER A 32 12.69 -6.49 -3.15
CA SER A 32 13.34 -7.53 -2.33
C SER A 32 12.51 -8.79 -2.14
N LYS A 33 11.18 -8.70 -2.00
CA LYS A 33 10.30 -9.85 -1.70
C LYS A 33 9.63 -10.43 -2.94
N MET A 34 9.28 -9.59 -3.90
CA MET A 34 8.58 -10.02 -5.11
C MET A 34 9.49 -10.02 -6.34
N TYR A 35 10.71 -9.49 -6.24
CA TYR A 35 11.62 -9.30 -7.37
C TYR A 35 11.00 -8.47 -8.51
N VAL A 36 10.11 -7.54 -8.14
CA VAL A 36 9.43 -6.64 -9.08
C VAL A 36 9.92 -5.22 -8.85
N ASN A 37 10.46 -4.61 -9.91
CA ASN A 37 10.74 -3.18 -9.89
C ASN A 37 9.46 -2.40 -10.18
N VAL A 38 8.92 -1.74 -9.16
CA VAL A 38 7.73 -0.89 -9.27
C VAL A 38 8.13 0.59 -9.23
N THR A 39 7.38 1.43 -9.93
CA THR A 39 7.57 2.89 -9.85
C THR A 39 6.99 3.45 -8.56
N ILE A 40 7.40 4.66 -8.18
CA ILE A 40 6.88 5.35 -7.00
C ILE A 40 5.37 5.67 -7.14
N ASP A 41 4.92 6.10 -8.32
CA ASP A 41 3.48 6.32 -8.61
C ASP A 41 2.66 5.04 -8.33
N TYR A 42 3.18 3.90 -8.76
CA TYR A 42 2.54 2.62 -8.53
C TYR A 42 2.42 2.30 -7.03
N CYS A 43 3.43 2.64 -6.23
CA CYS A 43 3.39 2.48 -4.78
C CYS A 43 2.33 3.37 -4.12
N TYR A 44 2.08 4.59 -4.64
CA TYR A 44 0.97 5.42 -4.20
C TYR A 44 -0.38 4.78 -4.49
N ARG A 45 -0.56 4.18 -5.68
CA ARG A 45 -1.79 3.44 -6.01
C ARG A 45 -2.02 2.24 -5.08
N VAL A 46 -0.98 1.45 -4.82
CA VAL A 46 -1.01 0.33 -3.86
C VAL A 46 -1.48 0.82 -2.49
N LYS A 47 -0.88 1.89 -1.98
CA LYS A 47 -1.23 2.46 -0.68
C LYS A 47 -2.67 2.99 -0.66
N LYS A 48 -3.11 3.65 -1.74
CA LYS A 48 -4.48 4.13 -1.89
C LYS A 48 -5.50 2.99 -1.81
N ILE A 49 -5.26 1.89 -2.53
CA ILE A 49 -6.15 0.70 -2.52
C ILE A 49 -6.28 0.12 -1.10
N VAL A 50 -5.16 -0.03 -0.38
CA VAL A 50 -5.18 -0.52 1.00
C VAL A 50 -5.95 0.42 1.91
N ASN A 51 -5.75 1.73 1.76
CA ASN A 51 -6.46 2.75 2.53
C ASN A 51 -7.96 2.79 2.22
N GLU A 52 -8.37 2.75 0.94
CA GLU A 52 -9.78 2.71 0.54
C GLU A 52 -10.48 1.46 1.08
N LYS A 53 -9.79 0.32 1.07
CA LYS A 53 -10.29 -0.93 1.67
C LYS A 53 -10.48 -0.83 3.19
N MET A 54 -9.67 -0.03 3.88
CA MET A 54 -9.88 0.26 5.32
C MET A 54 -11.02 1.25 5.56
N VAL A 55 -11.08 2.34 4.78
CA VAL A 55 -12.11 3.36 4.89
C VAL A 55 -13.50 2.77 4.66
N GLY A 56 -13.63 1.85 3.70
CA GLY A 56 -14.86 1.08 3.50
C GLY A 56 -15.34 0.32 4.74
N ASN A 57 -14.41 -0.09 5.61
CA ASN A 57 -14.69 -0.78 6.88
C ASN A 57 -14.81 0.14 8.10
N ASN A 58 -14.24 1.36 8.07
CA ASN A 58 -14.20 2.31 9.19
C ASN A 58 -14.16 3.75 8.66
N LYS A 59 -15.30 4.27 8.21
CA LYS A 59 -15.41 5.61 7.60
C LYS A 59 -15.06 6.78 8.54
N GLU A 60 -15.13 6.58 9.86
CA GLU A 60 -15.14 7.69 10.83
C GLU A 60 -13.75 8.20 11.26
N LYS A 61 -12.68 7.39 11.16
CA LYS A 61 -11.34 7.73 11.69
C LYS A 61 -10.33 8.27 10.68
N PHE A 62 -10.67 8.30 9.39
CA PHE A 62 -9.68 8.44 8.31
C PHE A 62 -9.46 9.87 7.79
N GLY A 63 -10.29 10.84 8.16
CA GLY A 63 -10.11 12.24 7.77
C GLY A 63 -8.87 12.93 8.38
N LEU A 64 -8.12 12.25 9.26
CA LEU A 64 -7.04 12.83 10.08
C LEU A 64 -5.63 12.33 9.71
N LEU A 65 -5.48 11.48 8.69
CA LEU A 65 -4.22 10.83 8.33
C LEU A 65 -3.51 11.41 7.09
N TRP A 66 -4.01 12.54 6.59
CA TRP A 66 -3.41 13.36 5.55
C TRP A 66 -3.04 14.74 6.08
#